data_AF-Q50I96-F1
#
_entry.id   AF-Q50I96-F1
#
_cell.length_a   1.000
_cell.length_b   1.000
_cell.length_c   1.000
_cell.angle_alpha   90.00
_cell.angle_beta   90.00
_cell.angle_gamma   90.00
#
_symmetry.space_group_name_H-M   'P 1'
#
loop_
_entity.id
_entity.type
_entity.pdbx_description
1 polymer ?
#
loop_
_entity_poly.entity_id
_entity_poly.type
_entity_poly.pdbx_seq_one_letter_code
_entity_poly.pdbx_strand_id
1 'polypeptide(L)'
;GVTHGGLANYVTSVPARLGFEAGGRFGLVQGQGTDLGNTMVFSSLVSGGVLDVLDAEAVTDPQAVAGFVAGGVDFLKVVPSHLAALGAGDGLAGLVPSRSLVLGGEAAPVGWVRELVSAAGGRAVHNH
;
A
#
# COMPACT_ATOMS: atom_id res chain seq x y z
N GLY A 1 -11.89 10.99 -15.51
CA GLY A 1 -11.18 12.23 -15.16
C GLY A 1 -11.55 12.61 -13.75
N VAL A 2 -10.56 12.82 -12.88
CA VAL A 2 -10.80 13.22 -11.48
C VAL A 2 -10.96 14.73 -11.44
N THR A 3 -12.09 15.23 -10.90
CA THR A 3 -12.30 16.66 -10.73
C THR A 3 -11.55 17.16 -9.48
N HIS A 4 -11.09 18.42 -9.50
CA HIS A 4 -10.35 19.03 -8.39
C HIS A 4 -11.07 18.91 -7.03
N GLY A 5 -12.41 18.90 -7.02
CA GLY A 5 -13.22 18.72 -5.80
C GLY A 5 -13.27 17.28 -5.27
N GLY A 6 -13.25 16.27 -6.14
CA GLY A 6 -13.12 14.87 -5.74
C GLY A 6 -11.74 14.60 -5.12
N LEU A 7 -10.71 15.22 -5.69
CA LEU A 7 -9.35 15.16 -5.17
C LEU A 7 -9.23 15.82 -3.78
N ALA A 8 -9.80 17.00 -3.55
CA ALA A 8 -9.74 17.69 -2.26
C ALA A 8 -10.44 16.91 -1.12
N ASN A 9 -11.60 16.29 -1.41
CA ASN A 9 -12.30 15.48 -0.40
C ASN A 9 -11.55 14.17 -0.08
N TYR A 10 -10.83 13.62 -1.06
CA TYR A 10 -9.95 12.45 -0.90
C TYR A 10 -8.73 12.78 -0.04
N VAL A 11 -8.07 13.91 -0.34
CA VAL A 11 -6.85 14.38 0.35
C VAL A 11 -7.08 14.67 1.84
N THR A 12 -8.29 15.08 2.23
CA THR A 12 -8.56 15.53 3.61
C THR A 12 -9.15 14.45 4.52
N SER A 13 -9.83 13.42 3.97
CA SER A 13 -10.57 12.42 4.77
C SER A 13 -9.91 11.05 4.85
N VAL A 14 -9.01 10.75 3.92
CA VAL A 14 -8.43 9.40 3.72
C VAL A 14 -7.22 9.13 4.62
N PRO A 15 -6.26 10.05 4.84
CA PRO A 15 -5.06 9.76 5.65
C PRO A 15 -5.39 9.31 7.09
N ALA A 16 -6.32 10.02 7.75
CA ALA A 16 -6.73 9.70 9.12
C ALA A 16 -7.49 8.38 9.25
N ARG A 17 -8.21 7.94 8.20
CA ARG A 17 -8.98 6.69 8.19
C ARG A 17 -8.15 5.48 7.76
N LEU A 18 -7.10 5.71 6.98
CA LEU A 18 -6.18 4.67 6.50
C LEU A 18 -4.96 4.43 7.43
N GLY A 19 -4.88 5.16 8.54
CA GLY A 19 -3.79 5.02 9.51
C GLY A 19 -2.46 5.61 9.03
N PHE A 20 -2.50 6.56 8.08
CA PHE A 20 -1.33 7.30 7.66
C PHE A 20 -1.05 8.42 8.66
N GLU A 21 0.03 8.26 9.42
CA GLU A 21 0.49 9.26 10.38
C GLU A 21 1.28 10.39 9.68
N ALA A 22 1.59 11.45 10.42
CA ALA A 22 2.44 12.54 9.92
C ALA A 22 3.88 12.03 9.66
N GLY A 23 4.47 12.40 8.51
CA GLY A 23 5.78 11.93 8.06
C GLY A 23 5.80 10.44 7.65
N GLY A 24 7.00 9.87 7.51
CA GLY A 24 7.22 8.48 7.13
C GLY A 24 7.40 8.23 5.63
N ARG A 25 7.70 6.98 5.28
CA ARG A 25 8.01 6.53 3.92
C ARG A 25 6.84 5.77 3.30
N PHE A 26 6.28 6.35 2.25
CA PHE A 26 5.11 5.84 1.53
C PHE A 26 5.58 5.07 0.31
N GLY A 27 5.32 3.77 0.27
CA GLY A 27 5.65 2.90 -0.84
C GLY A 27 4.58 2.95 -1.92
N LEU A 28 4.99 3.23 -3.14
CA LEU A 28 4.14 3.20 -4.32
C LEU A 28 4.56 2.09 -5.26
N VAL A 29 3.81 0.99 -5.23
CA VAL A 29 3.94 -0.13 -6.17
C VAL A 29 2.95 0.13 -7.32
N GLN A 30 3.48 0.61 -8.44
CA GLN A 30 2.71 1.06 -9.60
C GLN A 30 2.08 -0.12 -10.36
N GLY A 31 0.84 -0.49 -10.00
CA GLY A 31 -0.06 -1.24 -10.88
C GLY A 31 -1.04 -0.29 -11.57
N GLN A 32 -0.87 -0.08 -12.89
CA GLN A 32 -1.76 0.63 -13.83
C GLN A 32 -2.71 1.69 -13.23
N GLY A 33 -2.34 2.98 -13.28
CA GLY A 33 -3.27 4.14 -13.39
C GLY A 33 -4.50 4.21 -12.48
N THR A 34 -4.46 3.64 -11.27
CA THR A 34 -5.62 3.55 -10.37
C THR A 34 -5.62 4.64 -9.27
N ASP A 35 -6.78 4.86 -8.66
CA ASP A 35 -6.99 5.70 -7.46
C ASP A 35 -6.02 5.38 -6.30
N LEU A 36 -5.47 4.16 -6.32
CA LEU A 36 -4.45 3.67 -5.41
C LEU A 36 -3.18 4.53 -5.42
N GLY A 37 -2.68 4.90 -6.60
CA GLY A 37 -1.45 5.68 -6.74
C GLY A 37 -1.62 7.11 -6.27
N ASN A 38 -2.75 7.73 -6.62
CA ASN A 38 -3.09 9.08 -6.14
C ASN A 38 -3.12 9.14 -4.62
N THR A 39 -3.69 8.12 -3.95
CA THR A 39 -3.73 8.05 -2.49
C THR A 39 -2.35 8.22 -1.86
N MET A 40 -1.36 7.45 -2.32
CA MET A 40 -0.02 7.45 -1.73
C MET A 40 0.74 8.74 -2.04
N VAL A 41 0.64 9.22 -3.29
CA VAL A 41 1.24 10.49 -3.71
C VAL A 41 0.74 11.64 -2.84
N PHE A 42 -0.58 11.82 -2.76
CA PHE A 42 -1.13 12.94 -2.00
C PHE A 42 -0.92 12.77 -0.49
N SER A 43 -1.03 11.55 0.05
CA SER A 43 -0.79 11.30 1.48
C SER A 43 0.64 11.70 1.88
N SER A 44 1.64 11.30 1.10
CA SER A 44 3.03 11.68 1.35
C SER A 44 3.25 13.19 1.32
N LEU A 45 2.65 13.89 0.34
CA LEU A 45 2.81 15.33 0.18
C LEU A 45 2.14 16.12 1.31
N VAL A 46 0.93 15.73 1.74
CA VAL A 46 0.20 16.45 2.79
C VAL A 46 0.65 16.11 4.20
N SER A 47 1.25 14.92 4.41
CA SER A 47 1.78 14.51 5.71
C SER A 47 3.22 14.97 5.96
N GLY A 48 3.89 15.54 4.94
CA GLY A 48 5.32 15.85 4.98
C GLY A 48 6.23 14.61 4.94
N GLY A 49 5.71 13.50 4.39
CA GLY A 49 6.44 12.25 4.22
C GLY A 49 7.27 12.19 2.93
N VAL A 50 7.88 11.03 2.71
CA VAL A 50 8.65 10.70 1.50
C VAL A 50 7.88 9.67 0.69
N LEU A 51 7.76 9.87 -0.61
CA LEU A 51 7.21 8.88 -1.53
C LEU A 51 8.37 8.08 -2.15
N ASP A 52 8.43 6.80 -1.86
CA ASP A 52 9.30 5.87 -2.56
C ASP A 52 8.50 5.19 -3.66
N VAL A 53 9.02 5.20 -4.88
CA VAL A 53 8.36 4.60 -6.05
C VAL A 53 9.19 3.43 -6.54
N LEU A 54 8.57 2.26 -6.65
CA LEU A 54 9.21 1.09 -7.24
C LEU A 54 9.03 1.13 -8.77
N ASP A 55 10.09 0.79 -9.50
CA ASP A 55 10.08 0.73 -10.96
C ASP A 55 9.00 -0.22 -11.47
N ALA A 56 8.31 0.19 -12.54
CA ALA A 56 7.17 -0.54 -13.10
C ALA A 56 7.52 -1.96 -13.57
N GLU A 57 8.78 -2.21 -13.94
CA GLU A 57 9.26 -3.53 -14.33
C GLU A 57 9.50 -4.44 -13.13
N ALA A 58 9.73 -3.86 -11.94
CA ALA A 58 10.03 -4.58 -10.70
C ALA A 58 8.78 -4.89 -9.86
N VAL A 59 7.63 -4.26 -10.13
CA VAL A 59 6.41 -4.42 -9.31
C VAL A 59 5.82 -5.83 -9.32
N THR A 60 6.17 -6.65 -10.31
CA THR A 60 5.72 -8.04 -10.42
C THR A 60 6.74 -9.05 -9.90
N ASP A 61 7.94 -8.60 -9.52
CA ASP A 61 8.98 -9.45 -8.94
C ASP A 61 8.80 -9.50 -7.41
N PRO A 62 8.45 -10.65 -6.83
CA PRO A 62 8.30 -10.81 -5.38
C PRO A 62 9.53 -10.36 -4.58
N GLN A 63 10.73 -10.64 -5.09
CA GLN A 63 11.98 -10.33 -4.40
C GLN A 63 12.29 -8.84 -4.45
N ALA A 64 12.04 -8.21 -5.59
CA ALA A 64 12.21 -6.75 -5.71
C ALA A 64 11.22 -6.00 -4.81
N VAL A 65 9.95 -6.43 -4.75
CA VAL A 65 8.95 -5.81 -3.88
C VAL A 65 9.28 -6.03 -2.39
N ALA A 66 9.68 -7.24 -2.01
CA ALA A 66 10.10 -7.53 -0.63
C ALA A 66 11.34 -6.70 -0.23
N GLY A 67 12.32 -6.59 -1.12
CA GLY A 67 13.50 -5.74 -0.93
C GLY A 67 13.14 -4.25 -0.81
N PHE A 68 12.19 -3.78 -1.61
CA PHE A 68 11.66 -2.42 -1.53
C PHE A 68 11.00 -2.16 -0.17
N VAL A 69 10.15 -3.07 0.30
CA VAL A 69 9.51 -2.98 1.62
C VAL A 69 10.54 -3.00 2.74
N ALA A 70 11.52 -3.90 2.67
CA ALA A 70 12.65 -3.98 3.59
C ALA A 70 13.54 -2.72 3.58
N GLY A 71 13.53 -1.96 2.48
CA GLY A 71 14.17 -0.65 2.33
C GLY A 71 13.55 0.48 3.17
N GLY A 72 12.62 0.15 4.08
CA GLY A 72 12.09 1.08 5.08
C GLY A 72 10.76 1.70 4.70
N VAL A 73 9.92 1.01 3.93
CA VAL A 73 8.55 1.47 3.65
C VAL A 73 7.71 1.36 4.93
N ASP A 74 7.17 2.49 5.39
CA ASP A 74 6.26 2.56 6.54
C ASP A 74 4.81 2.25 6.15
N PHE A 75 4.41 2.76 4.98
CA PHE A 75 3.02 2.70 4.49
C PHE A 75 3.00 2.13 3.08
N LEU A 76 2.16 1.13 2.83
CA LEU A 76 1.98 0.55 1.50
C LEU A 76 0.50 0.41 1.17
N LYS A 77 0.08 0.80 -0.03
CA LYS A 77 -1.24 0.51 -0.56
C LYS A 77 -1.12 -0.42 -1.76
N VAL A 78 -1.85 -1.53 -1.77
CA VAL A 78 -1.73 -2.57 -2.81
C VAL A 78 -3.07 -3.24 -3.08
N VAL A 79 -3.25 -3.72 -4.32
CA VAL A 79 -4.43 -4.49 -4.70
C VAL A 79 -4.31 -5.92 -4.11
N PRO A 80 -5.38 -6.48 -3.51
CA PRO A 80 -5.35 -7.83 -2.92
C PRO A 80 -4.81 -8.92 -3.86
N SER A 81 -5.29 -8.97 -5.10
CA SER A 81 -4.87 -9.96 -6.09
C SER A 81 -3.38 -9.86 -6.44
N HIS A 82 -2.86 -8.64 -6.55
CA HIS A 82 -1.42 -8.38 -6.77
C HIS A 82 -0.59 -8.87 -5.59
N LEU A 83 -0.97 -8.49 -4.37
CA LEU A 83 -0.25 -8.92 -3.16
C LEU A 83 -0.29 -10.44 -2.96
N ALA A 84 -1.42 -11.08 -3.26
CA ALA A 84 -1.55 -12.53 -3.24
C ALA A 84 -0.61 -13.20 -4.25
N ALA A 85 -0.50 -12.65 -5.47
CA ALA A 85 0.39 -13.17 -6.50
C ALA A 85 1.87 -13.07 -6.08
N LEU A 86 2.28 -11.93 -5.50
CA LEU A 86 3.64 -11.75 -4.98
C LEU A 86 3.94 -12.72 -3.82
N GLY A 87 2.97 -12.94 -2.94
CA GLY A 87 3.13 -13.82 -1.77
C GLY A 87 3.06 -15.31 -2.08
N ALA A 88 2.75 -15.72 -3.31
CA ALA A 88 2.58 -17.13 -3.66
C ALA A 88 3.89 -17.95 -3.60
N GLY A 89 5.04 -17.30 -3.72
CA GLY A 89 6.36 -17.91 -3.61
C GLY A 89 6.86 -17.97 -2.16
N ASP A 90 7.30 -16.82 -1.65
CA ASP A 90 8.02 -16.72 -0.37
C ASP A 90 7.12 -16.28 0.82
N GLY A 91 5.81 -16.25 0.61
CA GLY A 91 4.83 -15.83 1.61
C GLY A 91 4.67 -14.31 1.73
N LEU A 92 3.77 -13.89 2.63
CA LEU A 92 3.34 -12.50 2.75
C LEU A 92 4.19 -11.65 3.72
N ALA A 93 4.97 -12.28 4.61
CA ALA A 93 5.59 -11.61 5.74
C ALA A 93 6.55 -10.47 5.34
N GLY A 94 7.32 -10.66 4.26
CA GLY A 94 8.25 -9.67 3.70
C GLY A 94 7.59 -8.58 2.86
N LEU A 95 6.30 -8.72 2.57
CA LEU A 95 5.52 -7.76 1.78
C LEU A 95 4.70 -6.81 2.66
N VAL A 96 4.72 -7.00 3.98
CA VAL A 96 4.01 -6.16 4.94
C VAL A 96 4.97 -5.05 5.45
N PRO A 97 4.64 -3.76 5.24
CA PRO A 97 5.45 -2.62 5.68
C PRO A 97 5.49 -2.49 7.21
N SER A 98 6.37 -1.63 7.71
CA SER A 98 6.63 -1.52 9.16
C SER A 98 5.43 -1.00 9.96
N ARG A 99 4.56 -0.17 9.37
CA ARG A 99 3.41 0.44 10.07
C ARG A 99 2.06 -0.05 9.53
N SER A 100 1.70 0.30 8.30
CA SER A 100 0.36 0.06 7.78
C SER A 100 0.34 -0.39 6.32
N LEU A 101 -0.38 -1.50 6.10
CA LEU A 101 -0.74 -2.03 4.80
C LEU A 101 -2.21 -1.74 4.50
N VAL A 102 -2.48 -1.09 3.38
CA VAL A 102 -3.84 -0.79 2.93
C VAL A 102 -4.15 -1.62 1.68
N LEU A 103 -5.16 -2.46 1.79
CA LEU A 103 -5.77 -3.16 0.66
C LEU A 103 -6.83 -2.27 0.04
N GLY A 104 -6.89 -2.21 -1.29
CA GLY A 104 -7.99 -1.52 -1.98
C GLY A 104 -7.99 -1.72 -3.48
N GLY A 105 -9.09 -1.31 -4.11
CA GLY A 105 -9.31 -1.44 -5.55
C GLY A 105 -10.03 -2.73 -5.97
N GLU A 106 -10.05 -3.76 -5.12
CA GLU A 106 -10.76 -5.02 -5.35
C GLU A 106 -11.25 -5.62 -4.03
N ALA A 107 -12.22 -6.54 -4.10
CA ALA A 107 -12.66 -7.29 -2.94
C ALA A 107 -11.58 -8.32 -2.53
N ALA A 108 -11.23 -8.34 -1.24
CA ALA A 108 -10.30 -9.31 -0.67
C ALA A 108 -11.08 -10.49 -0.03
N PRO A 109 -10.81 -11.76 -0.41
CA PRO A 109 -11.44 -12.91 0.24
C PRO A 109 -11.09 -12.99 1.73
N VAL A 110 -12.10 -13.18 2.59
CA VAL A 110 -11.92 -13.18 4.06
C VAL A 110 -10.90 -14.23 4.53
N GLY A 111 -10.85 -15.41 3.89
CA GLY A 111 -9.86 -16.44 4.22
C GLY A 111 -8.44 -15.95 4.01
N TRP A 112 -8.16 -15.36 2.85
CA TRP A 112 -6.86 -14.81 2.51
C TRP A 112 -6.47 -13.61 3.39
N VAL A 113 -7.43 -12.73 3.72
CA VAL A 113 -7.17 -11.61 4.65
C VAL A 113 -6.73 -12.11 6.03
N ARG A 114 -7.27 -13.24 6.51
CA ARG A 114 -6.81 -13.82 7.79
C ARG A 114 -5.37 -14.32 7.71
N GLU A 115 -4.98 -14.93 6.59
CA GLU A 115 -3.59 -15.34 6.35
C GLU A 115 -2.66 -14.12 6.34
N LEU A 116 -3.06 -13.05 5.66
CA LEU A 116 -2.33 -11.79 5.63
C LEU A 116 -2.17 -11.18 7.03
N VAL A 117 -3.25 -11.09 7.82
CA VAL A 117 -3.20 -10.55 9.18
C VAL A 117 -2.31 -11.40 10.09
N SER A 118 -2.33 -12.72 9.94
CA SER A 118 -1.42 -13.62 10.64
C SER A 118 0.04 -13.33 10.27
N ALA A 119 0.34 -13.23 8.97
CA ALA A 119 1.67 -12.89 8.45
C ALA A 119 2.12 -11.48 8.88
N ALA A 120 1.19 -10.54 9.04
CA ALA A 120 1.45 -9.18 9.50
C ALA A 120 1.91 -9.13 10.97
N GLY A 121 1.67 -10.17 11.78
CA GLY A 121 2.29 -10.27 13.12
C GLY A 121 2.04 -9.06 14.03
N GLY A 122 0.86 -8.43 13.93
CA GLY A 122 0.48 -7.24 14.71
C GLY A 122 0.68 -5.90 14.00
N ARG A 123 1.30 -5.88 12.81
CA ARG A 123 1.33 -4.69 11.92
C ARG A 123 -0.09 -4.40 11.40
N ALA A 124 -0.41 -3.12 11.18
CA ALA A 124 -1.75 -2.72 10.82
C ALA A 124 -2.10 -3.11 9.38
N VAL A 125 -3.30 -3.69 9.20
CA VAL A 125 -3.86 -4.04 7.88
C VAL A 125 -5.24 -3.43 7.78
N HIS A 126 -5.45 -2.61 6.76
CA HIS A 126 -6.72 -1.95 6.48
C HIS A 126 -7.26 -2.43 5.13
N ASN A 127 -8.59 -2.53 5.01
CA ASN A 127 -9.25 -2.84 3.75
C ASN A 127 -10.22 -1.69 3.42
N HIS A 128 -10.07 -1.09 2.23
CA HIS A 128 -10.81 0.09 1.78
C HIS A 128 -11.45 -0.13 0.40
#